data_AF-A0A934D4C0-F1
#
_entry.id   AF-A0A934D4C0-F1
#
_cell.length_a   1.000
_cell.length_b   1.000
_cell.length_c   1.000
_cell.angle_alpha   90.00
_cell.angle_beta   90.00
_cell.angle_gamma   90.00
#
_symmetry.space_group_name_H-M   'P 1'
#
loop_
_entity.id
_entity.type
_entity.pdbx_description
1 polymer ?
#
loop_
_entity_poly.entity_id
_entity_poly.type
_entity_poly.pdbx_seq_one_letter_code
_entity_poly.pdbx_strand_id
1 'polypeptide(L)'
;MNLQLLVKRWGRKLALSRRQQLVAITLLLTIGLVLTQLVPPDWRYPMVLALSLATYVFAAFGLREDLAGIEWVTLLTLPTFFTAAIALFYFLLPVRWLTRVPVAVLYAVGMYALLLTENIYNVAADRTIALLRAAQSIGFLVTILTYFLLMQTVLAFRFSSGVVAVLTALISFPLLLQSLWSMELGSRVSRRVWHLSLALTLLLAELSWVFSFLPVKTTLQALFFTTCFYSLSGMSQQYVVEKLYKKNVIEFFVVCMVVFLLVVITTSWRGNL
;
A
#
# COMPACT_ATOMS: atom_id res chain seq x y z
N MET A 1 36.06 -0.48 1.10
CA MET A 1 36.02 -0.72 -0.36
C MET A 1 34.71 -0.14 -0.90
N ASN A 2 34.78 0.92 -1.71
CA ASN A 2 33.66 1.81 -2.02
C ASN A 2 32.56 1.17 -2.88
N LEU A 3 31.46 0.75 -2.27
CA LEU A 3 30.23 0.28 -2.96
C LEU A 3 29.75 1.31 -4.00
N GLN A 4 29.91 2.61 -3.71
CA GLN A 4 29.50 3.71 -4.58
C GLN A 4 30.21 3.72 -5.94
N LEU A 5 31.48 3.28 -6.01
CA LEU A 5 32.23 3.26 -7.27
C LEU A 5 31.84 2.08 -8.18
N LEU A 6 31.46 0.94 -7.60
CA LEU A 6 30.95 -0.20 -8.36
C LEU A 6 29.56 0.07 -8.94
N VAL A 7 28.69 0.73 -8.17
CA VAL A 7 27.35 1.15 -8.62
C VAL A 7 27.43 2.15 -9.78
N LYS A 8 28.35 3.13 -9.71
CA LYS A 8 28.53 4.13 -10.77
C LYS A 8 29.03 3.54 -12.10
N ARG A 9 29.78 2.44 -12.07
CA ARG A 9 30.27 1.74 -13.30
C ARG A 9 29.16 0.95 -14.02
N TRP A 10 28.10 0.54 -13.34
CA TRP A 10 26.97 -0.18 -13.95
C TRP A 10 25.96 0.73 -14.67
N GLY A 11 25.95 2.04 -14.39
CA GLY A 11 25.04 3.01 -15.03
C GLY A 11 25.33 3.28 -16.51
N ARG A 12 26.56 3.03 -16.99
CA ARG A 12 26.94 3.32 -18.39
C ARG A 12 26.60 2.22 -19.40
N LYS A 13 26.06 1.07 -18.98
CA LYS A 13 25.80 -0.09 -19.88
C LYS A 13 24.33 -0.33 -20.24
N LEU A 14 23.38 0.45 -19.71
CA LEU A 14 21.97 0.34 -20.08
C LEU A 14 21.55 1.56 -20.91
N ALA A 15 21.34 1.36 -22.21
CA ALA A 15 20.92 2.39 -23.15
C ALA A 15 19.41 2.75 -23.04
N LEU A 16 18.78 2.53 -21.88
CA LEU A 16 17.35 2.79 -21.67
C LEU A 16 17.16 4.10 -20.90
N SER A 17 16.22 4.93 -21.35
CA SER A 17 15.80 6.10 -20.59
C SER A 17 15.10 5.69 -19.28
N ARG A 18 15.16 6.52 -18.23
CA ARG A 18 14.53 6.20 -16.93
C ARG A 18 13.06 5.79 -17.05
N ARG A 19 12.30 6.46 -17.91
CA ARG A 19 10.88 6.11 -18.17
C ARG A 19 10.73 4.73 -18.81
N GLN A 20 11.58 4.39 -19.78
CA GLN A 20 11.58 3.06 -20.39
C GLN A 20 11.96 1.97 -19.38
N GLN A 21 12.86 2.27 -18.44
CA GLN A 21 13.21 1.34 -17.37
C GLN A 21 12.02 1.04 -16.45
N LEU A 22 11.25 2.07 -16.04
CA LEU A 22 10.05 1.86 -15.22
C LEU A 22 8.97 1.07 -15.97
N VAL A 23 8.79 1.34 -17.26
CA VAL A 23 7.87 0.56 -18.11
C VAL A 23 8.32 -0.90 -18.20
N ALA A 24 9.62 -1.16 -18.42
CA ALA A 24 10.17 -2.50 -18.48
C ALA A 24 9.97 -3.27 -17.16
N ILE A 25 10.23 -2.62 -16.01
CA ILE A 25 9.98 -3.21 -14.68
C ILE A 25 8.50 -3.55 -14.50
N THR A 26 7.61 -2.62 -14.87
CA THR A 26 6.15 -2.83 -14.77
C THR A 26 5.71 -4.03 -15.61
N LEU A 27 6.17 -4.13 -16.86
CA LEU A 27 5.84 -5.24 -17.75
C LEU A 27 6.36 -6.57 -17.19
N LEU A 28 7.61 -6.61 -16.73
CA LEU A 28 8.21 -7.80 -16.15
C LEU A 28 7.45 -8.26 -14.91
N LEU A 29 7.13 -7.34 -13.99
CA LEU A 29 6.33 -7.64 -12.80
C LEU A 29 4.91 -8.09 -13.15
N THR A 30 4.30 -7.51 -14.18
CA THR A 30 2.95 -7.91 -14.64
C THR A 30 2.97 -9.32 -15.23
N ILE A 31 3.99 -9.65 -16.02
CA ILE A 31 4.20 -11.02 -16.51
C ILE A 31 4.40 -11.96 -15.32
N GLY A 32 5.24 -11.59 -14.35
CA GLY A 32 5.44 -12.33 -13.11
C GLY A 32 4.13 -12.61 -12.37
N LEU A 33 3.28 -11.58 -12.21
CA LEU A 33 1.96 -11.71 -11.62
C LEU A 33 1.07 -12.71 -12.37
N VAL A 34 1.00 -12.63 -13.70
CA VAL A 34 0.20 -13.57 -14.50
C VAL A 34 0.75 -14.99 -14.38
N LEU A 35 2.07 -15.17 -14.34
CA LEU A 35 2.70 -16.48 -14.18
C LEU A 35 2.34 -17.14 -12.84
N THR A 36 2.13 -16.37 -11.77
CA THR A 36 1.68 -16.92 -10.47
C THR A 36 0.36 -17.70 -10.56
N GLN A 37 -0.46 -17.44 -11.58
CA GLN A 37 -1.75 -18.12 -11.78
C GLN A 37 -1.63 -19.48 -12.47
N LEU A 38 -0.49 -19.78 -13.08
CA LEU A 38 -0.20 -21.05 -13.74
C LEU A 38 0.38 -22.08 -12.76
N VAL A 39 0.69 -21.64 -11.54
CA VAL A 39 1.38 -22.43 -10.52
C VAL A 39 0.36 -23.24 -9.69
N PRO A 40 0.69 -24.49 -9.30
CA PRO A 40 -0.14 -25.29 -8.41
C PRO A 40 -0.47 -24.60 -7.07
N PRO A 41 -1.58 -24.95 -6.40
CA PRO A 41 -2.02 -24.31 -5.17
C PRO A 41 -0.97 -24.22 -4.06
N ASP A 42 -0.15 -25.27 -3.88
CA ASP A 42 0.87 -25.35 -2.81
C ASP A 42 1.96 -24.28 -2.93
N TRP A 43 2.23 -23.85 -4.16
CA TRP A 43 3.30 -22.90 -4.47
C TRP A 43 2.80 -21.46 -4.59
N ARG A 44 1.50 -21.20 -4.40
CA ARG A 44 0.90 -19.87 -4.57
C ARG A 44 1.45 -18.84 -3.59
N TYR A 45 1.45 -19.14 -2.29
CA TYR A 45 1.95 -18.19 -1.27
C TYR A 45 3.46 -17.94 -1.37
N PRO A 46 4.31 -18.96 -1.58
CA PRO A 46 5.73 -18.73 -1.89
C PRO A 46 5.93 -17.86 -3.13
N MET A 47 5.12 -18.01 -4.18
CA MET A 47 5.16 -17.17 -5.38
C MET A 47 4.77 -15.71 -5.11
N VAL A 48 3.76 -15.45 -4.27
CA VAL A 48 3.45 -14.07 -3.84
C VAL A 48 4.65 -13.44 -3.15
N LEU A 49 5.26 -14.17 -2.22
CA LEU A 49 6.41 -13.67 -1.47
C LEU A 49 7.58 -13.40 -2.41
N ALA A 50 7.90 -14.34 -3.31
CA ALA A 50 8.93 -14.18 -4.31
C ALA A 50 8.68 -12.98 -5.23
N LEU A 51 7.45 -12.80 -5.71
CA LEU A 51 7.07 -11.68 -6.56
C LEU A 51 7.15 -10.34 -5.80
N SER A 52 6.73 -10.30 -4.54
CA SER A 52 6.79 -9.10 -3.71
C SER A 52 8.24 -8.70 -3.40
N LEU A 53 9.11 -9.67 -3.13
CA LEU A 53 10.55 -9.45 -2.98
C LEU A 53 11.20 -9.02 -4.31
N ALA A 54 10.80 -9.62 -5.42
CA ALA A 54 11.25 -9.20 -6.75
C ALA A 54 10.83 -7.76 -7.04
N THR A 55 9.61 -7.36 -6.65
CA THR A 55 9.18 -5.96 -6.74
C THR A 55 10.06 -5.04 -5.93
N TYR A 56 10.46 -5.41 -4.70
CA TYR A 56 11.38 -4.61 -3.90
C TYR A 56 12.69 -4.37 -4.65
N VAL A 57 13.28 -5.46 -5.17
CA VAL A 57 14.58 -5.42 -5.88
C VAL A 57 14.47 -4.63 -7.18
N PHE A 58 13.42 -4.84 -7.97
CA PHE A 58 13.25 -4.12 -9.24
C PHE A 58 12.90 -2.65 -9.03
N ALA A 59 12.06 -2.31 -8.06
CA ALA A 59 11.78 -0.92 -7.69
C ALA A 59 13.06 -0.23 -7.19
N ALA A 60 13.83 -0.89 -6.31
CA ALA A 60 15.14 -0.40 -5.88
C ALA A 60 16.06 -0.15 -7.08
N PHE A 61 16.13 -1.09 -8.03
CA PHE A 61 16.94 -0.95 -9.23
C PHE A 61 16.48 0.20 -10.14
N GLY A 62 15.17 0.41 -10.25
CA GLY A 62 14.56 1.51 -11.01
C GLY A 62 14.81 2.89 -10.39
N LEU A 63 14.92 2.96 -9.07
CA LEU A 63 15.01 4.21 -8.30
C LEU A 63 16.42 4.50 -7.74
N ARG A 64 17.39 3.60 -7.95
CA ARG A 64 18.71 3.57 -7.29
C ARG A 64 19.56 4.84 -7.39
N GLU A 65 19.35 5.67 -8.39
CA GLU A 65 20.27 6.78 -8.69
C GLU A 65 20.18 7.91 -7.67
N ASP A 66 18.99 8.12 -7.08
CA ASP A 66 18.76 9.21 -6.14
C ASP A 66 18.36 8.70 -4.73
N LEU A 67 18.22 7.38 -4.54
CA LEU A 67 17.80 6.76 -3.27
C LEU A 67 18.86 6.90 -2.15
N ALA A 68 18.51 7.61 -1.08
CA ALA A 68 19.36 7.79 0.10
C ALA A 68 18.66 7.46 1.44
N GLY A 69 19.38 6.77 2.33
CA GLY A 69 18.98 6.59 3.73
C GLY A 69 17.61 5.93 3.91
N ILE A 70 16.66 6.68 4.49
CA ILE A 70 15.32 6.18 4.84
C ILE A 70 14.44 5.89 3.62
N GLU A 71 14.72 6.51 2.49
CA GLU A 71 13.97 6.38 1.24
C GLU A 71 13.94 4.94 0.73
N TRP A 72 15.00 4.18 1.01
CA TRP A 72 15.06 2.74 0.72
C TRP A 72 13.92 1.97 1.37
N VAL A 73 13.51 2.35 2.58
CA VAL A 73 12.41 1.68 3.28
C VAL A 73 11.09 2.30 2.86
N THR A 74 10.97 3.62 2.92
CA THR A 74 9.67 4.29 2.69
C THR A 74 9.21 4.17 1.24
N LEU A 75 10.05 4.51 0.24
CA LEU A 75 9.64 4.51 -1.17
C LEU A 75 9.38 3.10 -1.73
N LEU A 76 10.05 2.08 -1.19
CA LEU A 76 9.91 0.71 -1.67
C LEU A 76 8.78 -0.07 -0.96
N THR A 77 8.28 0.44 0.17
CA THR A 77 7.20 -0.19 0.93
C THR A 77 5.90 -0.25 0.12
N LEU A 78 5.46 0.86 -0.48
CA LEU A 78 4.16 0.88 -1.16
C LEU A 78 4.13 0.00 -2.43
N PRO A 79 5.14 0.03 -3.34
CA PRO A 79 5.20 -0.88 -4.49
C PRO A 79 5.17 -2.37 -4.11
N THR A 80 5.86 -2.74 -3.04
CA THR A 80 5.92 -4.14 -2.58
C THR A 80 4.61 -4.58 -1.97
N PHE A 81 4.02 -3.76 -1.08
CA PHE A 81 2.71 -4.04 -0.50
C PHE A 81 1.61 -4.07 -1.56
N PHE A 82 1.66 -3.19 -2.56
CA PHE A 82 0.71 -3.22 -3.68
C PHE A 82 0.79 -4.53 -4.48
N THR A 83 2.01 -5.03 -4.71
CA THR A 83 2.21 -6.33 -5.35
C THR A 83 1.68 -7.48 -4.51
N ALA A 84 2.00 -7.51 -3.22
CA ALA A 84 1.47 -8.50 -2.30
C ALA A 84 -0.06 -8.46 -2.26
N ALA A 85 -0.64 -7.26 -2.16
CA ALA A 85 -2.08 -7.02 -2.09
C ALA A 85 -2.80 -7.55 -3.32
N ILE A 86 -2.36 -7.17 -4.52
CA ILE A 86 -2.96 -7.64 -5.75
C ILE A 86 -2.73 -9.14 -5.91
N ALA A 87 -1.52 -9.66 -5.72
CA ALA A 87 -1.23 -11.08 -5.91
C ALA A 87 -2.05 -11.99 -4.96
N LEU A 88 -2.19 -11.61 -3.70
CA LEU A 88 -3.02 -12.33 -2.73
C LEU A 88 -4.51 -12.25 -3.11
N PHE A 89 -5.01 -11.06 -3.42
CA PHE A 89 -6.40 -10.89 -3.84
C PHE A 89 -6.72 -11.63 -5.14
N TYR A 90 -5.75 -11.72 -6.05
CA TYR A 90 -5.89 -12.42 -7.32
C TYR A 90 -6.21 -13.91 -7.14
N PHE A 91 -5.77 -14.55 -6.06
CA PHE A 91 -6.12 -15.93 -5.76
C PHE A 91 -7.52 -16.12 -5.17
N LEU A 92 -8.15 -15.06 -4.66
CA LEU A 92 -9.52 -15.10 -4.17
C LEU A 92 -10.55 -15.05 -5.31
N LEU A 93 -10.12 -14.67 -6.52
CA LEU A 93 -10.99 -14.55 -7.67
C LEU A 93 -11.21 -15.90 -8.38
N PRO A 94 -12.39 -16.09 -8.99
CA PRO A 94 -12.65 -17.27 -9.82
C PRO A 94 -11.62 -17.44 -10.94
N VAL A 95 -11.28 -18.69 -11.27
CA VAL A 95 -10.36 -19.10 -12.34
C VAL A 95 -11.00 -18.87 -13.73
N ARG A 96 -11.33 -17.63 -14.06
CA ARG A 96 -11.91 -17.24 -15.36
C ARG A 96 -11.09 -16.12 -15.96
N TRP A 97 -10.63 -16.26 -17.20
CA TRP A 97 -9.82 -15.22 -17.87
C TRP A 97 -10.48 -13.83 -17.85
N LEU A 98 -11.82 -13.78 -17.87
CA LEU A 98 -12.59 -12.54 -17.78
C LEU A 98 -12.35 -11.75 -16.49
N THR A 99 -12.14 -12.41 -15.35
CA THR A 99 -11.80 -11.73 -14.07
C THR A 99 -10.29 -11.50 -13.93
N ARG A 100 -9.47 -12.30 -14.61
CA ARG A 100 -8.01 -12.25 -14.56
C ARG A 100 -7.40 -11.07 -15.32
N VAL A 101 -7.85 -10.85 -16.55
CA VAL A 101 -7.31 -9.77 -17.40
C VAL A 101 -7.49 -8.39 -16.77
N PRO A 102 -8.67 -8.02 -16.23
CA PRO A 102 -8.84 -6.72 -15.56
C PRO A 102 -7.89 -6.51 -14.38
N VAL A 103 -7.61 -7.57 -13.60
CA VAL A 103 -6.67 -7.48 -12.47
C VAL A 103 -5.23 -7.30 -12.93
N ALA A 104 -4.82 -8.00 -13.99
CA ALA A 104 -3.49 -7.81 -14.58
C ALA A 104 -3.32 -6.40 -15.16
N VAL A 105 -4.37 -5.86 -15.81
CA VAL A 105 -4.38 -4.46 -16.30
C VAL A 105 -4.32 -3.47 -15.14
N LEU A 106 -5.15 -3.66 -14.10
CA LEU A 106 -5.13 -2.85 -12.89
C LEU A 106 -3.75 -2.84 -12.24
N TYR A 107 -3.11 -4.02 -12.16
CA TYR A 107 -1.75 -4.15 -11.66
C TYR A 107 -0.76 -3.38 -12.51
N ALA A 108 -0.76 -3.57 -13.84
CA ALA A 108 0.18 -2.90 -14.74
C ALA A 108 0.05 -1.37 -14.65
N VAL A 109 -1.18 -0.85 -14.71
CA VAL A 109 -1.45 0.60 -14.63
C VAL A 109 -1.09 1.14 -13.24
N GLY A 110 -1.53 0.46 -12.18
CA GLY A 110 -1.27 0.88 -10.80
C GLY A 110 0.22 0.84 -10.45
N MET A 111 0.92 -0.23 -10.85
CA MET A 111 2.35 -0.39 -10.60
C MET A 111 3.18 0.66 -11.36
N TYR A 112 2.85 0.94 -12.62
CA TYR A 112 3.52 2.02 -13.36
C TYR A 112 3.28 3.39 -12.71
N ALA A 113 2.03 3.69 -12.33
CA ALA A 113 1.69 4.93 -11.64
C ALA A 113 2.40 5.05 -10.29
N LEU A 114 2.53 3.96 -9.54
CA LEU A 114 3.30 3.90 -8.29
C LEU A 114 4.78 4.16 -8.53
N LEU A 115 5.42 3.43 -9.44
CA LEU A 115 6.85 3.64 -9.72
C LEU A 115 7.15 5.08 -10.16
N LEU A 116 6.25 5.69 -10.94
CA LEU A 116 6.37 7.09 -11.31
C LEU A 116 6.20 8.03 -10.10
N THR A 117 5.23 7.73 -9.22
CA THR A 117 4.98 8.47 -7.98
C THR A 117 6.19 8.41 -7.04
N GLU A 118 6.73 7.22 -6.80
CA GLU A 118 7.92 7.03 -5.96
C GLU A 118 9.15 7.71 -6.57
N ASN A 119 9.31 7.69 -7.90
CA ASN A 119 10.36 8.46 -8.56
C ASN A 119 10.17 9.98 -8.38
N ILE A 120 8.93 10.49 -8.39
CA ILE A 120 8.66 11.90 -8.11
C ILE A 120 9.02 12.23 -6.65
N TYR A 121 8.68 11.38 -5.68
CA TYR A 121 9.06 11.57 -4.28
C TYR A 121 10.57 11.57 -4.09
N ASN A 122 11.28 10.62 -4.71
CA ASN A 122 12.73 10.53 -4.68
C ASN A 122 13.38 11.84 -5.16
N VAL A 123 12.93 12.36 -6.30
CA VAL A 123 13.44 13.63 -6.84
C VAL A 123 12.96 14.83 -6.00
N ALA A 124 11.78 14.74 -5.36
CA ALA A 124 11.21 15.82 -4.59
C ALA A 124 11.83 15.99 -3.18
N ALA A 125 12.48 14.95 -2.67
CA ALA A 125 13.22 14.99 -1.40
C ALA A 125 14.40 15.98 -1.47
N ASP A 126 15.05 16.08 -2.63
CA ASP A 126 16.17 17.01 -2.85
C ASP A 126 15.73 18.40 -3.31
N ARG A 127 14.61 18.50 -4.03
CA ARG A 127 14.16 19.77 -4.64
C ARG A 127 12.65 19.83 -4.78
N THR A 128 12.06 21.01 -4.63
CA THR A 128 10.63 21.20 -4.84
C THR A 128 10.24 21.03 -6.31
N ILE A 129 9.20 20.23 -6.59
CA ILE A 129 8.69 19.98 -7.95
C ILE A 129 7.17 20.22 -7.98
N ALA A 130 6.67 20.85 -9.05
CA ALA A 130 5.24 21.12 -9.23
C ALA A 130 4.36 19.86 -9.22
N LEU A 131 4.90 18.72 -9.69
CA LEU A 131 4.20 17.44 -9.78
C LEU A 131 4.01 16.74 -8.43
N LEU A 132 4.65 17.22 -7.35
CA LEU A 132 4.60 16.57 -6.04
C LEU A 132 3.18 16.42 -5.51
N ARG A 133 2.34 17.45 -5.65
CA ARG A 133 0.95 17.40 -5.15
C ARG A 133 0.13 16.33 -5.88
N ALA A 134 0.35 16.17 -7.18
CA ALA A 134 -0.33 15.12 -7.96
C ALA A 134 0.15 13.73 -7.54
N ALA A 135 1.47 13.57 -7.32
CA ALA A 135 2.06 12.34 -6.81
C ALA A 135 1.49 11.97 -5.42
N GLN A 136 1.37 12.94 -4.50
CA GLN A 136 0.76 12.75 -3.17
C GLN A 136 -0.68 12.20 -3.25
N SER A 137 -1.51 12.76 -4.13
CA SER A 137 -2.88 12.26 -4.33
C SER A 137 -2.92 10.84 -4.90
N ILE A 138 -2.09 10.55 -5.91
CA ILE A 138 -2.03 9.22 -6.55
C ILE A 138 -1.50 8.19 -5.56
N GLY A 139 -0.40 8.49 -4.87
CA GLY A 139 0.19 7.62 -3.85
C GLY A 139 -0.80 7.32 -2.73
N PHE A 140 -1.54 8.33 -2.27
CA PHE A 140 -2.57 8.13 -1.26
C PHE A 140 -3.72 7.24 -1.75
N LEU A 141 -4.23 7.46 -2.97
CA LEU A 141 -5.26 6.62 -3.58
C LEU A 141 -4.81 5.15 -3.65
N VAL A 142 -3.59 4.91 -4.13
CA VAL A 142 -3.07 3.54 -4.25
C VAL A 142 -2.79 2.93 -2.88
N THR A 143 -2.40 3.71 -1.87
CA THR A 143 -2.26 3.24 -0.49
C THR A 143 -3.59 2.73 0.07
N ILE A 144 -4.68 3.48 -0.13
CA ILE A 144 -6.02 3.07 0.31
C ILE A 144 -6.46 1.78 -0.39
N LEU A 145 -6.25 1.69 -1.71
CA LEU A 145 -6.55 0.48 -2.47
C LEU A 145 -5.73 -0.73 -1.98
N THR A 146 -4.44 -0.52 -1.75
CA THR A 146 -3.53 -1.55 -1.22
C THR A 146 -4.00 -2.05 0.14
N TYR A 147 -4.33 -1.12 1.05
CA TYR A 147 -4.82 -1.44 2.37
C TYR A 147 -6.13 -2.24 2.32
N PHE A 148 -7.09 -1.81 1.48
CA PHE A 148 -8.35 -2.52 1.28
C PHE A 148 -8.14 -3.97 0.84
N LEU A 149 -7.31 -4.19 -0.19
CA LEU A 149 -7.07 -5.52 -0.74
C LEU A 149 -6.35 -6.44 0.28
N LEU A 150 -5.40 -5.90 1.05
CA LEU A 150 -4.73 -6.66 2.11
C LEU A 150 -5.69 -7.02 3.24
N MET A 151 -6.47 -6.06 3.73
CA MET A 151 -7.45 -6.31 4.78
C MET A 151 -8.54 -7.29 4.33
N GLN A 152 -9.01 -7.18 3.09
CA GLN A 152 -9.93 -8.14 2.49
C GLN A 152 -9.36 -9.55 2.49
N THR A 153 -8.06 -9.70 2.20
CA THR A 153 -7.39 -11.00 2.19
C THR A 153 -7.20 -11.55 3.61
N VAL A 154 -6.72 -10.73 4.55
CA VAL A 154 -6.55 -11.13 5.96
C VAL A 154 -7.86 -11.63 6.55
N LEU A 155 -8.96 -10.91 6.31
CA LEU A 155 -10.28 -11.29 6.82
C LEU A 155 -10.87 -12.50 6.09
N ALA A 156 -10.56 -12.70 4.81
CA ALA A 156 -10.99 -13.88 4.06
C ALA A 156 -10.40 -15.18 4.63
N PHE A 157 -9.20 -15.15 5.22
CA PHE A 157 -8.58 -16.31 5.86
C PHE A 157 -9.23 -16.70 7.19
N ARG A 158 -10.09 -15.86 7.78
CA ARG A 158 -10.81 -16.13 9.04
C ARG A 158 -9.87 -16.55 10.19
N PHE A 159 -8.73 -15.88 10.32
CA PHE A 159 -7.82 -16.08 11.44
C PHE A 159 -8.46 -15.71 12.78
N SER A 160 -7.83 -16.14 13.89
CA SER A 160 -8.24 -15.70 15.23
C SER A 160 -8.12 -14.19 15.39
N SER A 161 -8.95 -13.60 16.25
CA SER A 161 -9.02 -12.14 16.44
C SER A 161 -7.67 -11.50 16.78
N GLY A 162 -6.86 -12.15 17.63
CA GLY A 162 -5.51 -11.68 17.95
C GLY A 162 -4.56 -11.68 16.75
N VAL A 163 -4.65 -12.69 15.87
CA VAL A 163 -3.83 -12.76 14.65
C VAL A 163 -4.27 -11.69 13.66
N VAL A 164 -5.58 -11.46 13.49
CA VAL A 164 -6.10 -10.37 12.66
C VAL A 164 -5.56 -9.02 13.15
N ALA A 165 -5.60 -8.76 14.46
CA ALA A 165 -5.09 -7.51 15.04
C ALA A 165 -3.59 -7.30 14.78
N VAL A 166 -2.78 -8.35 14.95
CA VAL A 166 -1.34 -8.30 14.66
C VAL A 166 -1.09 -8.07 13.17
N LEU A 167 -1.79 -8.77 12.28
CA LEU A 167 -1.65 -8.57 10.83
C LEU A 167 -2.09 -7.17 10.42
N THR A 168 -3.18 -6.65 10.99
CA THR A 168 -3.61 -5.26 10.78
C THR A 168 -2.53 -4.28 11.22
N ALA A 169 -1.88 -4.50 12.36
CA ALA A 169 -0.76 -3.67 12.78
C ALA A 169 0.42 -3.73 11.81
N LEU A 170 0.82 -4.93 11.39
CA LEU A 170 1.93 -5.16 10.45
C LEU A 170 1.67 -4.56 9.07
N ILE A 171 0.41 -4.50 8.63
CA ILE A 171 0.01 -3.88 7.37
C ILE A 171 -0.12 -2.36 7.52
N SER A 172 -0.79 -1.90 8.57
CA SER A 172 -1.09 -0.47 8.76
C SER A 172 0.18 0.34 9.00
N PHE A 173 1.13 -0.19 9.78
CA PHE A 173 2.29 0.58 10.20
C PHE A 173 3.19 1.02 9.03
N PRO A 174 3.67 0.13 8.14
CA PRO A 174 4.51 0.55 7.03
C PRO A 174 3.77 1.48 6.06
N LEU A 175 2.48 1.22 5.81
CA LEU A 175 1.66 2.06 4.92
C LEU A 175 1.41 3.46 5.51
N LEU A 176 1.09 3.56 6.80
CA LEU A 176 0.92 4.85 7.48
C LEU A 176 2.24 5.61 7.56
N LEU A 177 3.34 4.93 7.84
CA LEU A 177 4.66 5.53 7.89
C LEU A 177 5.06 6.12 6.53
N GLN A 178 4.94 5.33 5.46
CA GLN A 178 5.22 5.78 4.09
C GLN A 178 4.29 6.92 3.68
N SER A 179 3.00 6.80 3.96
CA SER A 179 1.98 7.79 3.61
C SER A 179 2.20 9.13 4.30
N LEU A 180 2.49 9.14 5.60
CA LEU A 180 2.75 10.37 6.35
C LEU A 180 4.12 10.98 6.03
N TRP A 181 5.16 10.14 5.86
CA TRP A 181 6.49 10.62 5.47
C TRP A 181 6.48 11.30 4.09
N SER A 182 5.65 10.82 3.15
CA SER A 182 5.51 11.42 1.81
C SER A 182 4.99 12.87 1.80
N MET A 183 4.50 13.37 2.94
CA MET A 183 4.05 14.76 3.10
C MET A 183 5.20 15.72 3.43
N GLU A 184 6.25 15.25 4.10
CA GLU A 184 7.41 16.07 4.49
C GLU A 184 8.66 15.80 3.62
N LEU A 185 8.81 14.58 3.07
CA LEU A 185 9.94 14.13 2.24
C LEU A 185 11.33 14.46 2.81
N GLY A 186 11.49 14.36 4.13
CA GLY A 186 12.76 14.59 4.80
C GLY A 186 13.72 13.39 4.74
N SER A 187 15.03 13.66 4.79
CA SER A 187 16.09 12.63 4.84
C SER A 187 16.02 11.69 6.06
N ARG A 188 15.21 12.04 7.06
CA ARG A 188 14.91 11.23 8.25
C ARG A 188 13.42 11.31 8.54
N VAL A 189 12.86 10.27 9.14
CA VAL A 189 11.49 10.32 9.65
C VAL A 189 11.44 11.30 10.84
N SER A 190 10.55 12.28 10.77
CA SER A 190 10.33 13.19 11.89
C SER A 190 9.70 12.44 13.07
N ARG A 191 10.03 12.88 14.30
CA ARG A 191 9.46 12.27 15.52
C ARG A 191 7.93 12.37 15.55
N ARG A 192 7.39 13.44 14.93
CA ARG A 192 5.95 13.67 14.72
C ARG A 192 5.34 12.56 13.86
N VAL A 193 5.90 12.30 12.68
CA VAL A 193 5.44 11.24 11.77
C VAL A 193 5.52 9.87 12.45
N TRP A 194 6.64 9.56 13.11
CA TRP A 194 6.81 8.26 13.78
C TRP A 194 5.75 7.99 14.85
N HIS A 195 5.52 8.95 15.75
CA HIS A 195 4.53 8.82 16.82
C HIS A 195 3.09 8.73 16.27
N LEU A 196 2.76 9.53 15.25
CA LEU A 196 1.45 9.45 14.59
C LEU A 196 1.25 8.08 13.94
N SER A 197 2.20 7.59 13.14
CA SER A 197 2.09 6.28 12.49
C SER A 197 1.89 5.15 13.51
N LEU A 198 2.63 5.18 14.63
CA LEU A 198 2.51 4.19 15.69
C LEU A 198 1.14 4.27 16.39
N ALA A 199 0.71 5.46 16.81
CA ALA A 199 -0.57 5.65 17.49
C ALA A 199 -1.77 5.23 16.61
N LEU A 200 -1.75 5.61 15.33
CA LEU A 200 -2.81 5.23 14.38
C LEU A 200 -2.83 3.73 14.09
N THR A 201 -1.66 3.09 14.03
CA THR A 201 -1.55 1.65 13.86
C THR A 201 -2.15 0.90 15.04
N LEU A 202 -1.83 1.33 16.27
CA LEU A 202 -2.40 0.74 17.48
C LEU A 202 -3.92 0.88 17.49
N LEU A 203 -4.43 2.06 17.16
CA LEU A 203 -5.88 2.30 17.07
C LEU A 203 -6.54 1.38 16.04
N LEU A 204 -5.97 1.25 14.83
CA LEU A 204 -6.50 0.35 13.80
C LEU A 204 -6.43 -1.13 14.21
N ALA A 205 -5.37 -1.54 14.90
CA ALA A 205 -5.21 -2.90 15.40
C ALA A 205 -6.24 -3.22 16.49
N GLU A 206 -6.41 -2.34 17.48
CA GLU A 206 -7.43 -2.48 18.52
C GLU A 206 -8.84 -2.51 17.92
N LEU A 207 -9.13 -1.61 16.98
CA LEU A 207 -10.40 -1.55 16.29
C LEU A 207 -10.66 -2.85 15.49
N SER A 208 -9.63 -3.41 14.85
CA SER A 208 -9.76 -4.72 14.18
C SER A 208 -10.01 -5.88 15.15
N TRP A 209 -9.42 -5.84 16.34
CA TRP A 209 -9.66 -6.84 17.38
C TRP A 209 -11.12 -6.79 17.84
N VAL A 210 -11.63 -5.61 18.20
CA VAL A 210 -13.01 -5.43 18.65
C VAL A 210 -14.00 -5.86 17.56
N PHE A 211 -13.77 -5.46 16.31
CA PHE A 211 -14.67 -5.81 15.21
C PHE A 211 -14.58 -7.27 14.77
N SER A 212 -13.54 -8.00 15.15
CA SER A 212 -13.45 -9.45 14.88
C SER A 212 -14.53 -10.25 15.61
N PHE A 213 -15.16 -9.70 16.65
CA PHE A 213 -16.27 -10.32 17.37
C PHE A 213 -17.64 -10.00 16.75
N LEU A 214 -17.72 -9.07 15.80
CA LEU A 214 -18.97 -8.70 15.16
C LEU A 214 -19.27 -9.62 13.97
N PRO A 215 -20.48 -10.20 13.86
CA PRO A 215 -20.86 -11.12 12.78
C PRO A 215 -21.17 -10.36 11.48
N VAL A 216 -20.14 -9.78 10.87
CA VAL A 216 -20.24 -8.95 9.67
C VAL A 216 -19.55 -9.66 8.51
N LYS A 217 -20.08 -9.48 7.29
CA LYS A 217 -19.42 -9.99 6.08
C LYS A 217 -18.01 -9.41 5.96
N THR A 218 -17.03 -10.25 5.63
CA THR A 218 -15.61 -9.87 5.53
C THR A 218 -15.38 -8.66 4.63
N THR A 219 -16.13 -8.53 3.53
CA THR A 219 -16.03 -7.37 2.63
C THR A 219 -16.49 -6.06 3.26
N LEU A 220 -17.55 -6.08 4.06
CA LEU A 220 -18.02 -4.89 4.76
C LEU A 220 -17.05 -4.48 5.87
N GLN A 221 -16.47 -5.45 6.58
CA GLN A 221 -15.40 -5.19 7.55
C GLN A 221 -14.15 -4.59 6.89
N ALA A 222 -13.71 -5.13 5.75
CA ALA A 222 -12.56 -4.59 5.00
C ALA A 222 -12.81 -3.16 4.53
N LEU A 223 -14.01 -2.86 4.02
CA LEU A 223 -14.42 -1.50 3.66
C LEU A 223 -14.38 -0.56 4.88
N PHE A 224 -14.93 -0.98 6.01
CA PHE A 224 -14.94 -0.18 7.23
C PHE A 224 -13.53 0.12 7.75
N PHE A 225 -12.65 -0.88 7.81
CA PHE A 225 -11.25 -0.64 8.20
C PHE A 225 -10.53 0.28 7.20
N THR A 226 -10.83 0.15 5.92
CA THR A 226 -10.28 1.03 4.88
C THR A 226 -10.76 2.46 5.05
N THR A 227 -12.03 2.67 5.39
CA THR A 227 -12.57 4.00 5.70
C THR A 227 -11.93 4.58 6.95
N CYS A 228 -11.74 3.77 8.01
CA CYS A 228 -11.01 4.21 9.20
C CYS A 228 -9.58 4.61 8.86
N PHE A 229 -8.87 3.78 8.09
CA PHE A 229 -7.52 4.08 7.61
C PHE A 229 -7.51 5.40 6.83
N TYR A 230 -8.37 5.54 5.82
CA TYR A 230 -8.51 6.74 5.00
C TYR A 230 -8.73 8.01 5.84
N SER A 231 -9.68 7.97 6.77
CA SER A 231 -10.02 9.13 7.60
C SER A 231 -8.87 9.50 8.53
N LEU A 232 -8.27 8.50 9.21
CA LEU A 232 -7.18 8.73 10.15
C LEU A 232 -5.89 9.20 9.46
N SER A 233 -5.49 8.53 8.37
CA SER A 233 -4.32 8.91 7.60
C SER A 233 -4.52 10.26 6.92
N GLY A 234 -5.71 10.52 6.35
CA GLY A 234 -6.03 11.78 5.68
C GLY A 234 -6.00 12.97 6.64
N MET A 235 -6.63 12.85 7.82
CA MET A 235 -6.53 13.86 8.88
C MET A 235 -5.08 14.08 9.32
N SER A 236 -4.32 13.00 9.46
CA SER A 236 -2.92 13.08 9.92
C SER A 236 -2.00 13.69 8.87
N GLN A 237 -2.22 13.45 7.58
CA GLN A 237 -1.51 14.16 6.50
C GLN A 237 -1.81 15.66 6.55
N GLN A 238 -3.07 16.06 6.75
CA GLN A 238 -3.44 17.48 6.89
C GLN A 238 -2.82 18.11 8.15
N TYR A 239 -2.71 17.36 9.24
CA TYR A 239 -2.03 17.79 10.45
C TYR A 239 -0.52 17.99 10.23
N VAL A 240 0.12 17.04 9.54
CA VAL A 240 1.55 17.09 9.21
C VAL A 240 1.88 18.31 8.34
N VAL A 241 1.03 18.63 7.36
CA VAL A 241 1.19 19.81 6.48
C VAL A 241 0.65 21.10 7.13
N GLU A 242 0.26 21.07 8.41
CA GLU A 242 -0.23 22.22 9.18
C GLU A 242 -1.46 22.90 8.56
N LYS A 243 -2.30 22.11 7.87
CA LYS A 243 -3.54 22.52 7.19
C LYS A 243 -4.77 21.83 7.76
N LEU A 244 -4.71 21.42 9.03
CA LEU A 244 -5.83 20.77 9.70
C LEU A 244 -6.86 21.81 10.14
N TYR A 245 -7.89 22.00 9.32
CA TYR A 245 -9.05 22.80 9.66
C TYR A 245 -10.15 21.95 10.29
N LYS A 246 -10.92 22.54 11.21
CA LYS A 246 -12.08 21.88 11.85
C LYS A 246 -13.06 21.29 10.82
N LYS A 247 -13.27 22.01 9.71
CA LYS A 247 -14.12 21.55 8.60
C LYS A 247 -13.64 20.21 8.03
N ASN A 248 -12.33 20.08 7.75
CA ASN A 248 -11.75 18.86 7.19
C ASN A 248 -11.90 17.68 8.17
N VAL A 249 -11.72 17.92 9.48
CA VAL A 249 -11.93 16.89 10.51
C VAL A 249 -13.36 16.38 10.49
N ILE A 250 -14.34 17.29 10.39
CA ILE A 250 -15.76 16.93 10.33
C ILE A 250 -16.04 16.11 9.07
N GLU A 251 -15.50 16.49 7.90
CA GLU A 251 -15.68 15.74 6.65
C GLU A 251 -15.17 14.30 6.77
N PHE A 252 -13.95 14.10 7.30
CA PHE A 252 -13.40 12.75 7.51
C PHE A 252 -14.18 11.94 8.55
N PHE A 253 -14.66 12.58 9.61
CA PHE A 253 -15.46 11.92 10.64
C PHE A 253 -16.83 11.50 10.11
N VAL A 254 -17.50 12.37 9.33
CA VAL A 254 -18.80 12.07 8.72
C VAL A 254 -18.70 10.87 7.78
N VAL A 255 -17.67 10.80 6.94
CA VAL A 255 -17.45 9.64 6.05
C VAL A 255 -17.30 8.36 6.87
N CYS A 256 -16.49 8.38 7.95
CA CYS A 256 -16.33 7.23 8.82
C CYS A 256 -17.63 6.82 9.53
N MET A 257 -18.39 7.81 10.03
CA MET A 257 -19.66 7.59 10.71
C MET A 257 -20.71 6.98 9.78
N VAL A 258 -20.81 7.45 8.53
CA VAL A 258 -21.73 6.88 7.54
C VAL A 258 -21.42 5.42 7.28
N VAL A 259 -20.15 5.07 7.06
CA VAL A 259 -19.75 3.67 6.81
C VAL A 259 -19.96 2.82 8.06
N PHE A 260 -19.69 3.34 9.25
CA PHE A 260 -19.99 2.67 10.51
C PHE A 260 -21.48 2.32 10.65
N LEU A 261 -22.37 3.29 10.38
CA LEU A 261 -23.82 3.07 10.43
C LEU A 261 -24.26 2.02 9.41
N LEU A 262 -23.70 2.05 8.19
CA LEU A 262 -23.98 1.01 7.18
C LEU A 262 -23.58 -0.37 7.67
N VAL A 263 -22.42 -0.52 8.33
CA VAL A 263 -22.01 -1.80 8.93
C VAL A 263 -23.00 -2.24 9.99
N VAL A 264 -23.36 -1.37 10.94
CA VAL A 264 -24.28 -1.71 12.03
C VAL A 264 -25.66 -2.15 11.50
N ILE A 265 -26.21 -1.43 10.52
CA ILE A 265 -27.53 -1.73 9.93
C ILE A 265 -27.50 -3.05 9.14
N THR A 266 -26.42 -3.32 8.43
CA THR A 266 -26.27 -4.54 7.62
C THR A 266 -25.84 -5.76 8.44
N THR A 267 -25.45 -5.56 9.69
CA THR A 267 -25.08 -6.65 10.60
C THR A 267 -26.34 -7.46 10.93
N SER A 268 -26.42 -8.67 10.39
CA SER A 268 -27.47 -9.62 10.74
C SER A 268 -27.12 -10.33 12.03
N TRP A 269 -27.72 -9.89 13.15
CA TRP A 269 -27.61 -10.55 14.46
C TRP A 269 -28.35 -11.89 14.53
N ARG A 270 -29.22 -12.15 13.56
CA ARG A 270 -29.72 -13.49 13.28
C ARG A 270 -28.58 -14.25 12.62
N GLY A 271 -27.85 -15.03 13.41
CA GLY A 271 -26.84 -15.94 12.90
C GLY A 271 -27.43 -16.76 11.76
N ASN A 272 -26.88 -16.63 10.55
CA ASN A 272 -27.19 -17.55 9.49
C ASN A 272 -26.52 -18.88 9.84
N LEU A 273 -27.34 -19.83 10.30
CA LEU A 273 -27.13 -21.26 10.05
C LEU A 273 -26.93 -21.50 8.55
#